data_AF-A0A1W9IAD9-F1
#
_entry.id   AF-A0A1W9IAD9-F1
#
_cell.length_a   1.000
_cell.length_b   1.000
_cell.length_c   1.000
_cell.angle_alpha   90.00
_cell.angle_beta   90.00
_cell.angle_gamma   90.00
#
_symmetry.space_group_name_H-M   'P 1'
#
loop_
_entity.id
_entity.type
_entity.pdbx_description
1 polymer ?
#
loop_
_entity_poly.entity_id
_entity_poly.type
_entity_poly.pdbx_seq_one_letter_code
_entity_poly.pdbx_strand_id
1 'polypeptide(L)'
;MDQAQLNTWAQEVLANEVARLSKLSYAEIARWSEYPQAPDVELRVPNELSECKFTLMKDTQPDKSIRIAIQLYRHRFLGIGQVSADGFFIAPDGSVRKIHGKGYMGSYMRHRTAQSARTDR
;
A
#
# COMPACT_ATOMS: atom_id res chain seq x y z
N MET A 1 -16.09 -8.70 18.57
CA MET A 1 -15.36 -7.42 18.50
C MET A 1 -16.27 -6.39 17.88
N ASP A 2 -16.36 -5.19 18.44
CA ASP A 2 -17.21 -4.15 17.86
C ASP A 2 -16.56 -3.49 16.63
N GLN A 3 -17.33 -2.63 15.97
CA GLN A 3 -16.97 -1.99 14.71
C GLN A 3 -15.79 -1.01 14.83
N ALA A 4 -15.61 -0.38 15.99
CA ALA A 4 -14.52 0.53 16.27
C ALA A 4 -13.24 -0.26 16.59
N GLN A 5 -13.36 -1.32 17.39
CA GLN A 5 -12.26 -2.24 17.72
C GLN A 5 -11.71 -2.93 16.47
N LEU A 6 -12.58 -3.41 15.55
CA LEU A 6 -12.17 -3.97 14.26
C LEU A 6 -11.36 -2.96 13.44
N ASN A 7 -11.81 -1.70 13.41
CA ASN A 7 -11.13 -0.66 12.67
C ASN A 7 -9.76 -0.32 13.29
N THR A 8 -9.69 -0.15 14.61
CA THR A 8 -8.43 0.11 15.31
C THR A 8 -7.44 -1.02 15.05
N TRP A 9 -7.87 -2.27 15.20
CA TRP A 9 -7.00 -3.42 14.97
C TRP A 9 -6.54 -3.52 13.50
N ALA A 10 -7.43 -3.26 12.54
CA ALA A 10 -7.04 -3.24 11.12
C ALA A 10 -6.01 -2.15 10.80
N GLN A 11 -6.09 -0.98 11.44
CA GLN A 11 -5.10 0.09 11.31
C GLN A 11 -3.76 -0.29 11.97
N GLU A 12 -3.80 -1.00 13.10
CA GLU A 12 -2.59 -1.51 13.75
C GLU A 12 -1.89 -2.57 12.88
N VAL A 13 -2.64 -3.50 12.28
CA VAL A 13 -2.09 -4.49 11.33
C VAL A 13 -1.50 -3.79 10.12
N LEU A 14 -2.19 -2.78 9.57
CA LEU A 14 -1.68 -1.94 8.48
C LEU A 14 -0.32 -1.32 8.84
N ALA A 15 -0.24 -0.63 9.99
CA ALA A 15 0.98 0.05 10.43
C ALA A 15 2.12 -0.95 10.72
N ASN A 16 1.80 -2.11 11.29
CA ASN A 16 2.78 -3.17 11.58
C ASN A 16 3.35 -3.77 10.30
N GLU A 17 2.52 -4.04 9.30
CA GLU A 17 3.00 -4.56 8.02
C GLU A 17 3.85 -3.52 7.27
N VAL A 18 3.45 -2.25 7.27
CA VAL A 18 4.28 -1.16 6.72
C VAL A 18 5.64 -1.10 7.43
N ALA A 19 5.66 -1.15 8.76
CA ALA A 19 6.89 -1.13 9.55
C ALA A 19 7.77 -2.38 9.37
N ARG A 20 7.16 -3.52 9.03
CA ARG A 20 7.88 -4.75 8.70
C ARG A 20 8.50 -4.66 7.31
N LEU A 21 7.72 -4.29 6.30
CA LEU A 21 8.18 -4.15 4.92
C LEU A 21 9.25 -3.05 4.79
N SER A 22 9.18 -2.00 5.59
CA SER A 22 10.19 -0.92 5.59
C SER A 22 11.57 -1.35 6.09
N LYS A 23 11.71 -2.57 6.62
CA LYS A 23 12.99 -3.15 7.04
C LYS A 23 13.63 -4.03 5.97
N LEU A 24 12.93 -4.30 4.87
CA LEU A 24 13.46 -5.07 3.75
C LEU A 24 14.44 -4.22 2.94
N SER A 25 15.38 -4.89 2.27
CA SER A 25 16.38 -4.20 1.47
C SER A 25 15.77 -3.63 0.18
N TYR A 26 16.36 -2.56 -0.35
CA TYR A 26 15.98 -2.02 -1.66
C TYR A 26 16.01 -3.10 -2.75
N ALA A 27 17.07 -3.92 -2.78
CA ALA A 27 17.24 -4.97 -3.79
C ALA A 27 16.15 -6.05 -3.73
N GLU A 28 15.65 -6.34 -2.53
CA GLU A 28 14.55 -7.27 -2.33
C GLU A 28 13.23 -6.68 -2.84
N ILE A 29 12.92 -5.44 -2.42
CA ILE A 29 11.70 -4.74 -2.83
C ILE A 29 11.68 -4.48 -4.34
N ALA A 30 12.82 -4.16 -4.93
CA ALA A 30 12.96 -3.87 -6.37
C ALA A 30 12.51 -5.04 -7.25
N ARG A 31 12.66 -6.29 -6.77
CA ARG A 31 12.31 -7.51 -7.50
C ARG A 31 10.81 -7.79 -7.55
N TRP A 32 10.01 -7.13 -6.71
CA TRP A 32 8.57 -7.36 -6.68
C TRP A 32 7.88 -6.82 -7.93
N SER A 33 6.75 -7.42 -8.28
CA SER A 33 5.87 -6.93 -9.34
C SER A 33 5.36 -5.51 -9.05
N GLU A 34 5.23 -4.70 -10.10
CA GLU A 34 4.64 -3.35 -10.01
C GLU A 34 3.11 -3.45 -9.94
N TYR A 35 2.48 -2.53 -9.21
CA TYR A 35 1.02 -2.39 -9.23
C TYR A 35 0.54 -2.11 -10.68
N PRO A 36 -0.54 -2.73 -11.18
CA PRO A 36 -1.62 -3.43 -10.45
C PRO A 36 -1.39 -4.92 -10.18
N GLN A 37 -0.27 -5.51 -10.62
CA GLN A 37 0.03 -6.89 -10.27
C GLN A 37 0.39 -6.96 -8.78
N ALA A 38 -0.24 -7.87 -8.05
CA ALA A 38 0.06 -8.05 -6.65
C ALA A 38 1.52 -8.51 -6.51
N PRO A 39 2.33 -7.89 -5.63
CA PRO A 39 3.63 -8.43 -5.28
C PRO A 39 3.50 -9.85 -4.73
N ASP A 40 4.48 -10.72 -5.01
CA ASP A 40 4.56 -12.09 -4.46
C ASP A 40 4.85 -12.14 -2.95
N VAL A 41 4.63 -11.03 -2.25
CA VAL A 41 4.80 -10.91 -0.80
C VAL A 41 3.45 -10.98 -0.13
N GLU A 42 3.27 -12.02 0.68
CA GLU A 42 2.08 -12.16 1.49
C GLU A 42 2.07 -11.15 2.65
N LEU A 43 0.96 -10.45 2.78
CA LEU A 43 0.66 -9.62 3.94
C LEU A 43 0.22 -10.51 5.10
N ARG A 44 0.73 -10.23 6.30
CA ARG A 44 0.38 -10.99 7.52
C ARG A 44 -0.91 -10.43 8.12
N VAL A 45 -2.03 -10.73 7.47
CA VAL A 45 -3.36 -10.29 7.91
C VAL A 45 -4.03 -11.40 8.72
N PRO A 46 -4.43 -11.16 9.98
CA PRO A 46 -5.20 -12.12 10.77
C PRO A 46 -6.53 -12.47 10.09
N ASN A 47 -6.96 -13.74 10.20
CA ASN A 47 -8.20 -14.23 9.58
C ASN A 47 -9.44 -13.48 10.10
N GLU A 48 -9.39 -12.97 11.32
CA GLU A 48 -10.44 -12.17 11.96
C GLU A 48 -10.68 -10.83 11.25
N LEU A 49 -9.74 -10.39 10.39
CA LEU A 49 -9.87 -9.22 9.54
C LEU A 49 -10.30 -9.56 8.12
N SER A 50 -10.88 -10.74 7.86
CA SER A 50 -11.29 -11.16 6.50
C SER A 50 -12.31 -10.22 5.83
N GLU A 51 -13.07 -9.45 6.61
CA GLU A 51 -13.97 -8.40 6.11
C GLU A 51 -13.24 -7.14 5.60
N CYS A 52 -11.95 -7.02 5.92
CA CYS A 52 -11.07 -5.94 5.49
C CYS A 52 -10.18 -6.43 4.33
N LYS A 53 -10.14 -5.67 3.24
CA LYS A 53 -9.26 -5.96 2.11
C LYS A 53 -7.98 -5.13 2.24
N PHE A 54 -6.84 -5.81 2.38
CA PHE A 54 -5.52 -5.21 2.32
C PHE A 54 -4.92 -5.41 0.93
N THR A 55 -4.42 -4.33 0.31
CA THR A 55 -3.82 -4.37 -1.02
C THR A 55 -2.43 -3.74 -0.97
N LEU A 56 -1.40 -4.56 -1.15
CA LEU A 56 -0.02 -4.09 -1.28
C LEU A 56 0.22 -3.55 -2.69
N MET A 57 0.85 -2.38 -2.76
CA MET A 57 1.13 -1.67 -3.99
C MET A 57 2.60 -1.27 -4.01
N LYS A 58 3.26 -1.55 -5.14
CA LYS A 58 4.60 -1.08 -5.47
C LYS A 58 4.53 -0.17 -6.69
N ASP A 59 5.25 0.94 -6.63
CA ASP A 59 5.45 1.88 -7.74
C ASP A 59 6.91 2.34 -7.73
N THR A 60 7.70 1.86 -8.70
CA THR A 60 9.06 2.35 -8.93
C THR A 60 9.02 3.69 -9.68
N GLN A 61 9.68 4.69 -9.09
CA GLN A 61 9.70 6.07 -9.57
C GLN A 61 10.82 6.30 -10.60
N PRO A 62 10.75 7.38 -11.42
CA PRO A 62 11.80 7.71 -12.39
C PRO A 62 13.19 7.94 -11.76
N ASP A 63 13.22 8.42 -10.51
CA ASP A 63 14.45 8.58 -9.71
C ASP A 63 14.96 7.26 -9.10
N LYS A 64 14.34 6.13 -9.48
CA LYS A 64 14.58 4.78 -8.97
C LYS A 64 14.21 4.58 -7.50
N SER A 65 13.65 5.58 -6.82
CA SER A 65 13.03 5.35 -5.52
C SER A 65 11.81 4.45 -5.70
N ILE A 66 11.52 3.61 -4.71
CA ILE A 66 10.36 2.74 -4.74
C ILE A 66 9.37 3.25 -3.71
N ARG A 67 8.14 3.48 -4.15
CA ARG A 67 7.01 3.75 -3.28
C ARG A 67 6.31 2.43 -2.97
N ILE A 68 6.18 2.15 -1.68
CA ILE A 68 5.37 1.04 -1.17
C ILE A 68 4.19 1.61 -0.40
N ALA A 69 3.00 1.10 -0.69
CA ALA A 69 1.79 1.43 0.04
C ALA A 69 0.96 0.18 0.29
N ILE A 70 0.29 0.12 1.44
CA ILE A 70 -0.76 -0.85 1.70
C ILE A 70 -2.06 -0.08 1.83
N GLN A 71 -3.02 -0.41 0.98
CA GLN A 71 -4.39 0.11 1.07
C GLN A 71 -5.23 -0.83 1.92
N LEU A 72 -5.90 -0.29 2.93
CA LEU A 72 -6.97 -0.94 3.68
C LEU A 72 -8.31 -0.45 3.14
N TYR A 73 -9.07 -1.36 2.55
CA TYR A 73 -10.44 -1.11 2.11
C TYR A 73 -11.43 -1.92 2.94
N ARG A 74 -12.47 -1.25 3.40
CA ARG A 74 -13.54 -1.87 4.15
C ARG A 74 -14.88 -1.54 3.54
N HIS A 75 -15.62 -2.56 3.12
CA HIS A 75 -17.00 -2.41 2.69
C HIS A 75 -17.88 -2.09 3.91
N ARG A 76 -18.69 -1.04 3.82
CA ARG A 76 -19.87 -0.87 4.68
C ARG A 76 -21.12 -1.12 3.87
N PHE A 77 -22.15 -1.62 4.56
CA PHE A 77 -23.51 -1.72 4.03
C PHE A 77 -23.98 -0.31 3.62
N LEU A 78 -24.59 -0.17 2.44
CA LEU A 78 -24.96 1.08 1.73
C LEU A 78 -23.87 1.74 0.84
N GLY A 79 -22.76 1.07 0.53
CA GLY A 79 -21.82 1.53 -0.52
C GLY A 79 -20.84 2.63 -0.10
N ILE A 80 -20.90 3.09 1.16
CA ILE A 80 -19.92 4.03 1.72
C ILE A 80 -18.74 3.23 2.28
N GLY A 81 -17.78 2.88 1.41
CA GLY A 81 -16.56 2.20 1.82
C GLY A 81 -15.60 3.15 2.56
N GLN A 82 -14.95 2.66 3.62
CA GLN A 82 -13.86 3.39 4.26
C GLN A 82 -12.54 2.91 3.66
N VAL A 83 -11.76 3.84 3.13
CA VAL A 83 -10.42 3.57 2.62
C VAL A 83 -9.40 4.23 3.55
N SER A 84 -8.37 3.51 3.91
CA SER A 84 -7.16 4.04 4.54
C SER A 84 -5.95 3.49 3.79
N ALA A 85 -4.83 4.20 3.88
CA ALA A 85 -3.58 3.73 3.30
C ALA A 85 -2.42 4.22 4.15
N ASP A 86 -1.38 3.41 4.22
CA ASP A 86 -0.11 3.77 4.85
C ASP A 86 1.03 3.19 4.00
N GLY A 87 2.22 3.77 4.10
CA GLY A 87 3.32 3.42 3.22
C GLY A 87 4.63 4.14 3.48
N PHE A 88 5.61 3.87 2.63
CA PHE A 88 6.95 4.47 2.69
C PHE A 88 7.57 4.57 1.29
N PHE A 89 8.59 5.41 1.19
CA PHE A 89 9.54 5.42 0.09
C PHE A 89 10.84 4.77 0.55
N ILE A 90 11.48 4.02 -0.34
CA ILE A 90 12.85 3.55 -0.18
C ILE A 90 13.68 4.01 -1.39
N ALA A 91 14.79 4.70 -1.14
CA ALA A 91 15.70 5.12 -2.19
C ALA A 91 16.76 4.04 -2.49
N PRO A 92 17.48 4.12 -3.63
CA PRO A 92 18.50 3.13 -4.00
C PRO A 92 19.66 3.01 -2.98
N ASP A 93 19.92 4.05 -2.21
CA ASP A 93 20.89 4.06 -1.11
C ASP A 93 20.39 3.35 0.16
N GLY A 94 19.17 2.83 0.14
CA GLY A 94 18.51 2.16 1.27
C GLY A 94 17.86 3.12 2.27
N SER A 95 17.88 4.43 2.03
CA SER A 95 17.20 5.39 2.91
C SER A 95 15.68 5.23 2.81
N VAL A 96 15.01 5.23 3.97
CA VAL A 96 13.57 5.00 4.08
C VAL A 96 12.86 6.25 4.62
N ARG A 97 11.77 6.65 3.97
CA ARG A 97 10.93 7.80 4.38
C ARG A 97 9.46 7.38 4.45
N LYS A 98 8.84 7.50 5.63
CA LYS A 98 7.42 7.20 5.81
C LYS A 98 6.51 8.19 5.07
N ILE A 99 5.40 7.69 4.57
CA ILE A 99 4.35 8.49 3.93
C ILE A 99 3.20 8.64 4.93
N HIS A 100 3.23 9.70 5.74
CA HIS A 100 2.07 10.03 6.57
C HIS A 100 1.03 10.74 5.70
N GLY A 101 0.03 10.00 5.24
CA GLY A 101 -1.10 10.55 4.51
C GLY A 101 -2.41 9.96 4.99
N LYS A 102 -3.17 10.69 5.83
CA LYS A 102 -4.62 10.47 5.96
C LYS A 102 -5.29 10.95 4.66
N GLY A 103 -5.18 10.16 3.59
CA GLY A 103 -5.71 10.52 2.27
C GLY A 103 -5.69 9.34 1.30
N TYR A 104 -6.64 9.35 0.35
CA TYR A 104 -6.86 8.29 -0.63
C TYR A 104 -5.65 8.10 -1.57
N MET A 105 -4.73 7.21 -1.21
CA MET A 105 -3.49 6.94 -1.96
C MET A 105 -3.73 6.31 -3.35
N GLY A 106 -4.91 5.71 -3.54
CA GLY A 106 -5.35 5.16 -4.83
C GLY A 106 -5.61 6.21 -5.93
N SER A 107 -5.62 7.50 -5.61
CA SER A 107 -5.63 8.58 -6.62
C SER A 107 -4.22 8.87 -7.13
N TYR A 108 -3.21 8.84 -6.24
CA TYR A 108 -1.82 9.15 -6.60
C TYR A 108 -1.13 8.06 -7.44
N MET A 109 -1.54 6.80 -7.32
CA MET A 109 -1.00 5.69 -8.15
C MET A 109 -1.76 5.49 -9.47
N ARG A 110 -3.03 5.94 -9.56
CA ARG A 110 -3.82 5.85 -10.81
C ARG A 110 -3.46 6.89 -11.86
N HIS A 111 -2.83 8.01 -11.49
CA HIS A 111 -2.48 9.05 -12.45
C HIS A 111 -1.35 8.67 -13.42
N ARG A 112 -0.51 7.67 -13.12
CA ARG A 112 0.59 7.28 -14.01
C ARG A 112 0.19 6.21 -15.04
N THR A 113 -0.74 5.31 -14.72
CA THR A 113 -1.31 4.39 -15.74
C THR A 113 -2.03 5.15 -16.85
N ALA A 114 -2.59 6.34 -16.57
CA ALA A 114 -3.21 7.18 -17.58
C ALA A 114 -2.23 8.11 -18.35
N GLN A 115 -1.04 8.40 -17.81
CA GLN A 115 -0.06 9.28 -18.46
C GLN A 115 0.92 8.53 -19.36
N SER A 116 1.32 7.30 -19.03
CA SER A 116 2.18 6.50 -19.92
C SER A 116 1.49 6.04 -21.21
N ALA A 117 0.16 6.18 -21.33
CA ALA A 117 -0.58 5.87 -22.55
C ALA A 117 -0.75 7.07 -23.52
N ARG A 118 -0.17 8.25 -23.20
CA ARG A 118 -0.35 9.48 -24.00
C ARG A 118 0.93 10.07 -24.59
N THR A 119 2.04 9.34 -24.57
CA THR A 119 3.32 9.82 -25.15
C THR A 119 3.88 8.84 -26.18
N ASP A 120 3.01 8.21 -26.96
CA ASP A 120 3.38 7.39 -28.12
C ASP A 120 2.44 7.70 -29.29
N ARG A 121 2.46 8.96 -29.74
CA ARG A 121 1.79 9.39 -30.97
C ARG A 121 2.54 10.49 -31.66
#